data_AF-A0A9Y2IJL4-F1
#
_entry.id   AF-A0A9Y2IJL4-F1
#
_cell.length_a   1.000
_cell.length_b   1.000
_cell.length_c   1.000
_cell.angle_alpha   90.00
_cell.angle_beta   90.00
_cell.angle_gamma   90.00
#
_symmetry.space_group_name_H-M   'P 1'
#
loop_
_entity.id
_entity.type
_entity.pdbx_description
1 polymer ?
#
loop_
_entity_poly.entity_id
_entity_poly.type
_entity_poly.pdbx_seq_one_letter_code
_entity_poly.pdbx_strand_id
1 'polypeptide(L)'
;MTLELAPIGVLSTVSLTGALVASAIARPLAARIGAARALNAAAVVYGGSFLLYAFTTPGWGLAWYVAGGVGAGFGIILINVYAVSFRQAVTPRRLLGRVTSVSTTLIRGTAPLGSLAGGVLAEVTSMRATLYVVGVGLVLSTAILLASPLRKLRDLPG
;
A
#
# COMPACT_ATOMS: atom_id res chain seq x y z
N MET A 1 -8.66 31.95 4.83
CA MET A 1 -8.20 30.84 3.96
C MET A 1 -7.19 29.91 4.65
N THR A 2 -6.60 30.25 5.80
CA THR A 2 -5.62 29.40 6.53
C THR A 2 -6.27 28.33 7.45
N LEU A 3 -7.54 28.48 7.80
CA LEU A 3 -8.26 27.56 8.69
C LEU A 3 -8.59 26.20 8.07
N GLU A 4 -8.57 26.04 6.74
CA GLU A 4 -8.82 24.73 6.11
C GLU A 4 -7.56 23.85 6.04
N LEU A 5 -6.36 24.45 6.03
CA LEU A 5 -5.11 23.68 5.99
C LEU A 5 -4.85 22.92 7.31
N ALA A 6 -5.25 23.49 8.45
CA ALA A 6 -5.03 22.86 9.75
C ALA A 6 -5.80 21.53 9.91
N PRO A 7 -7.12 21.46 9.63
CA PRO A 7 -7.86 20.19 9.60
C PRO A 7 -7.27 19.17 8.65
N ILE A 8 -6.90 19.58 7.43
CA ILE A 8 -6.31 18.69 6.42
C ILE A 8 -4.97 18.11 6.90
N GLY A 9 -4.13 18.94 7.53
CA GLY A 9 -2.87 18.51 8.12
C GLY A 9 -3.05 17.51 9.27
N VAL A 10 -4.04 17.73 10.14
CA VAL A 10 -4.39 16.80 11.23
C VAL A 10 -4.90 15.48 10.66
N LEU A 11 -5.84 15.51 9.71
CA LEU A 11 -6.35 14.33 9.01
C LEU A 11 -5.24 13.50 8.37
N SER A 12 -4.27 14.17 7.73
CA SER A 12 -3.12 13.53 7.10
C SER A 12 -2.18 12.90 8.14
N THR A 13 -1.96 13.57 9.28
CA THR A 13 -1.13 13.04 10.36
C THR A 13 -1.77 11.83 11.04
N VAL A 14 -3.08 11.88 11.30
CA VAL A 14 -3.83 10.74 11.88
C VAL A 14 -3.77 9.53 10.96
N SER A 15 -3.84 9.75 9.64
CA SER A 15 -3.72 8.69 8.64
C SER A 15 -2.38 7.94 8.70
N LEU A 16 -1.31 8.58 9.18
CA LEU A 16 0.02 7.95 9.32
C LEU A 16 0.11 7.00 10.53
N THR A 17 -0.85 7.03 11.46
CA THR A 17 -0.83 6.13 12.64
C THR A 17 -0.82 4.65 12.25
N GLY A 18 -1.47 4.29 11.15
CA GLY A 18 -1.45 2.91 10.63
C GLY A 18 -0.05 2.41 10.27
N ALA A 19 0.82 3.30 9.77
CA ALA A 19 2.20 2.96 9.46
C ALA A 19 3.01 2.65 10.74
N LEU A 20 2.79 3.41 11.81
CA LEU A 20 3.43 3.18 13.11
C LEU A 20 3.02 1.83 13.69
N VAL A 21 1.71 1.55 13.72
CA VAL A 21 1.16 0.28 14.19
C VAL A 21 1.72 -0.89 13.38
N ALA A 22 1.72 -0.79 12.04
CA ALA A 22 2.27 -1.82 11.17
C ALA A 22 3.74 -2.13 11.47
N SER A 23 4.57 -1.11 11.68
CA SER A 23 5.99 -1.32 11.97
C SER A 23 6.22 -2.05 13.30
N ALA A 24 5.43 -1.75 14.33
CA ALA A 24 5.50 -2.40 15.63
C ALA A 24 5.07 -3.87 15.58
N ILE A 25 4.04 -4.19 14.77
CA ILE A 25 3.47 -5.56 14.75
C ILE A 25 3.98 -6.44 13.60
N ALA A 26 4.79 -5.91 12.66
CA ALA A 26 5.23 -6.66 11.49
C ALA A 26 5.94 -7.99 11.85
N ARG A 27 6.84 -7.95 12.84
CA ARG A 27 7.57 -9.13 13.33
C ARG A 27 6.66 -10.16 14.01
N PRO A 28 5.89 -9.81 15.07
CA PRO A 28 5.01 -10.79 15.72
C PRO A 28 3.91 -11.30 14.78
N LEU A 29 3.44 -10.50 13.83
CA LEU A 29 2.47 -10.93 12.83
C LEU A 29 3.06 -12.01 11.92
N ALA A 30 4.27 -11.81 11.37
CA ALA A 30 4.94 -12.83 10.57
C ALA A 30 5.19 -14.12 11.36
N ALA A 31 5.60 -14.03 12.63
CA ALA A 31 5.81 -15.20 13.47
C ALA A 31 4.53 -16.01 13.72
N ARG A 32 3.37 -15.35 13.78
CA ARG A 32 2.07 -16.01 14.05
C ARG A 32 1.45 -16.64 12.81
N ILE A 33 1.37 -15.89 11.71
CA ILE A 33 0.61 -16.31 10.52
C ILE A 33 1.50 -16.69 9.33
N GLY A 34 2.82 -16.49 9.41
CA GLY A 34 3.76 -16.69 8.32
C GLY A 34 3.91 -15.45 7.43
N ALA A 35 5.13 -15.16 6.99
CA ALA A 35 5.45 -13.94 6.25
C ALA A 35 4.71 -13.82 4.91
N ALA A 36 4.53 -14.94 4.20
CA ALA A 36 3.82 -14.95 2.92
C ALA A 36 2.31 -14.68 3.07
N ARG A 37 1.67 -15.22 4.13
CA ARG A 37 0.27 -14.91 4.43
C ARG A 37 0.09 -13.48 4.93
N ALA A 38 1.02 -13.00 5.75
CA ALA A 38 1.01 -11.62 6.23
C ALA A 38 1.18 -10.61 5.09
N LEU A 39 2.04 -10.91 4.10
CA LEU A 39 2.18 -10.11 2.88
C LEU A 39 0.89 -10.05 2.06
N ASN A 40 0.21 -11.19 1.87
CA ASN A 40 -1.08 -11.24 1.16
C ASN A 40 -2.17 -10.45 1.91
N ALA A 41 -2.28 -10.63 3.22
CA ALA A 41 -3.22 -9.87 4.04
C ALA A 41 -2.95 -8.36 3.96
N ALA A 42 -1.68 -7.95 4.00
CA ALA A 42 -1.28 -6.56 3.86
C ALA A 42 -1.64 -5.98 2.47
N ALA A 43 -1.50 -6.76 1.39
CA ALA A 43 -1.93 -6.35 0.05
C ALA A 43 -3.44 -6.17 -0.07
N VAL A 44 -4.23 -7.02 0.60
CA VAL A 44 -5.69 -6.89 0.70
C VAL A 44 -6.08 -5.64 1.46
N VAL A 45 -5.48 -5.41 2.63
CA VAL A 45 -5.73 -4.20 3.41
C VAL A 45 -5.36 -2.96 2.60
N TYR A 46 -4.17 -2.95 1.98
CA TYR A 46 -3.71 -1.82 1.17
C TYR A 46 -4.67 -1.50 0.02
N GLY A 47 -5.01 -2.49 -0.82
CA GLY A 47 -5.92 -2.28 -1.96
C GLY A 47 -7.33 -1.91 -1.53
N GLY A 48 -7.86 -2.56 -0.49
CA GLY A 48 -9.19 -2.26 0.06
C GLY A 48 -9.27 -0.86 0.66
N SER A 49 -8.21 -0.39 1.31
CA SER A 49 -8.13 0.96 1.86
C SER A 49 -8.17 2.05 0.78
N PHE A 50 -7.65 1.78 -0.42
CA PHE A 50 -7.75 2.74 -1.52
C PHE A 50 -9.17 2.90 -2.06
N LEU A 51 -9.99 1.85 -2.02
CA LEU A 51 -11.41 1.97 -2.34
C LEU A 51 -12.16 2.87 -1.36
N LEU A 52 -11.75 2.90 -0.08
CA LEU A 52 -12.37 3.77 0.92
C LEU A 52 -12.23 5.26 0.55
N TYR A 53 -11.13 5.65 -0.12
CA TYR A 53 -10.97 7.02 -0.59
C TYR A 53 -12.05 7.44 -1.61
N ALA A 54 -12.54 6.52 -2.44
CA ALA A 54 -13.59 6.80 -3.42
C ALA A 54 -14.95 7.11 -2.77
N PHE A 55 -15.17 6.67 -1.53
CA PHE A 55 -16.38 6.94 -0.73
C PHE A 55 -16.29 8.22 0.10
N THR A 56 -15.19 8.98 0.02
CA THR A 56 -15.03 10.23 0.76
C THR A 56 -16.09 11.25 0.31
N THR A 57 -16.86 11.76 1.26
CA THR A 57 -17.82 12.86 1.07
C THR A 57 -17.55 13.99 2.07
N PRO A 58 -18.01 15.22 1.79
CA PRO A 58 -17.91 16.32 2.76
C PRO A 58 -18.58 15.96 4.11
N GLY A 59 -18.09 16.54 5.21
CA GLY A 59 -18.60 16.29 6.56
C GLY A 59 -18.15 14.94 7.14
N TRP A 60 -19.09 14.13 7.63
CA TRP A 60 -18.81 12.81 8.24
C TRP A 60 -18.11 11.82 7.29
N GLY A 61 -18.18 12.05 5.97
CA GLY A 61 -17.46 11.24 4.98
C GLY A 61 -15.94 11.37 5.05
N LEU A 62 -15.40 12.36 5.77
CA LEU A 62 -13.97 12.44 6.08
C LEU A 62 -13.46 11.27 6.94
N ALA A 63 -14.35 10.58 7.66
CA ALA A 63 -13.99 9.36 8.37
C ALA A 63 -13.48 8.27 7.42
N TRP A 64 -14.03 8.19 6.20
CA TRP A 64 -13.56 7.25 5.17
C TRP A 64 -12.16 7.60 4.69
N TYR A 65 -11.82 8.88 4.60
CA TYR A 65 -10.47 9.32 4.28
C TYR A 65 -9.47 8.90 5.37
N VAL A 66 -9.80 9.10 6.65
CA VAL A 66 -8.93 8.66 7.75
C VAL A 66 -8.78 7.14 7.76
N ALA A 67 -9.89 6.40 7.64
CA ALA A 67 -9.87 4.94 7.63
C ALA A 67 -9.06 4.38 6.44
N GLY A 68 -9.24 4.97 5.26
CA GLY A 68 -8.46 4.68 4.06
C GLY A 68 -6.98 4.98 4.27
N GLY A 69 -6.64 6.14 4.85
CA GLY A 69 -5.26 6.54 5.14
C GLY A 69 -4.56 5.63 6.13
N VAL A 70 -5.22 5.33 7.26
CA VAL A 70 -4.69 4.41 8.28
C VAL A 70 -4.46 3.02 7.68
N GLY A 71 -5.46 2.47 6.97
CA GLY A 71 -5.32 1.13 6.40
C GLY A 71 -4.31 1.08 5.24
N ALA A 72 -4.22 2.10 4.39
CA ALA A 72 -3.23 2.19 3.33
C ALA A 72 -1.81 2.30 3.93
N GLY A 73 -1.62 3.16 4.94
CA GLY A 73 -0.35 3.28 5.67
C GLY A 73 0.05 1.98 6.35
N PHE A 74 -0.92 1.27 6.95
CA PHE A 74 -0.69 -0.02 7.57
C PHE A 74 -0.25 -1.09 6.55
N GLY A 75 -1.03 -1.24 5.47
CA GLY A 75 -0.77 -2.26 4.44
C GLY A 75 0.55 -2.02 3.72
N ILE A 76 0.86 -0.78 3.33
CA ILE A 76 2.08 -0.48 2.58
C ILE A 76 3.35 -0.76 3.39
N ILE A 77 3.36 -0.47 4.69
CA ILE A 77 4.50 -0.74 5.56
C ILE A 77 4.74 -2.24 5.69
N LEU A 78 3.68 -3.03 5.94
CA LEU A 78 3.81 -4.48 6.00
C LEU A 78 4.30 -5.08 4.68
N ILE A 79 3.77 -4.62 3.53
CA ILE A 79 4.24 -5.04 2.21
C ILE A 79 5.73 -4.76 2.06
N ASN A 80 6.19 -3.56 2.41
CA ASN A 80 7.60 -3.21 2.29
C ASN A 80 8.49 -4.07 3.18
N VAL A 81 8.11 -4.28 4.44
CA VAL A 81 8.87 -5.12 5.38
C VAL A 81 9.00 -6.54 4.83
N TYR A 82 7.90 -7.19 4.46
CA TYR A 82 7.93 -8.57 3.99
C TYR A 82 8.57 -8.72 2.62
N ALA A 83 8.40 -7.75 1.72
CA ALA A 83 9.06 -7.78 0.40
C ALA A 83 10.58 -7.59 0.51
N VAL A 84 11.07 -6.80 1.47
CA VAL A 84 12.51 -6.69 1.76
C VAL A 84 13.02 -7.99 2.38
N SER A 85 12.34 -8.53 3.41
CA SER A 85 12.70 -9.81 4.02
C SER A 85 12.74 -10.95 3.01
N PHE A 86 11.79 -10.99 2.07
CA PHE A 86 11.77 -11.97 0.98
C PHE A 86 13.01 -11.86 0.08
N ARG A 87 13.32 -10.65 -0.38
CA ARG A 87 14.49 -10.43 -1.23
C ARG A 87 15.78 -10.83 -0.51
N GLN A 88 15.87 -10.55 0.79
CA GLN A 88 17.01 -10.93 1.61
C GLN A 88 17.16 -12.45 1.76
N ALA A 89 16.05 -13.19 1.88
CA ALA A 89 16.06 -14.64 2.01
C ALA A 89 16.46 -15.34 0.69
N VAL A 90 15.92 -14.89 -0.44
CA VAL A 90 16.11 -15.56 -1.74
C VAL A 90 17.38 -15.11 -2.47
N THR A 91 17.85 -13.88 -2.22
CA THR A 91 18.97 -13.31 -2.98
C THR A 91 20.31 -13.52 -2.27
N PRO A 92 21.33 -14.10 -2.93
CA PRO A 92 22.66 -14.23 -2.37
C PRO A 92 23.23 -12.87 -1.93
N ARG A 93 23.90 -12.82 -0.76
CA ARG A 93 24.38 -11.55 -0.16
C ARG A 93 25.16 -10.65 -1.12
N ARG A 94 25.99 -11.23 -2.00
CA ARG A 94 26.77 -10.51 -3.02
C ARG A 94 25.94 -9.78 -4.09
N LEU A 95 24.71 -10.23 -4.34
CA LEU A 95 23.80 -9.65 -5.34
C LEU A 95 22.73 -8.73 -4.74
N LEU A 96 22.59 -8.71 -3.41
CA LEU A 96 21.55 -7.94 -2.71
C LEU A 96 21.57 -6.45 -3.08
N GLY A 97 22.75 -5.83 -3.13
CA GLY A 97 22.88 -4.43 -3.50
C GLY A 97 22.40 -4.15 -4.94
N ARG A 98 22.73 -5.04 -5.88
CA ARG A 98 22.33 -4.91 -7.29
C ARG A 98 20.83 -5.14 -7.48
N VAL A 99 20.29 -6.21 -6.91
CA VAL A 99 18.85 -6.54 -6.99
C VAL A 99 18.00 -5.48 -6.32
N THR A 100 18.43 -4.98 -5.16
CA THR A 100 17.72 -3.91 -4.45
C THR A 100 17.72 -2.63 -5.26
N SER A 101 18.87 -2.21 -5.80
CA SER A 101 18.98 -0.98 -6.60
C SER A 101 18.13 -1.03 -7.88
N VAL A 102 18.16 -2.15 -8.60
CA VAL A 102 17.32 -2.32 -9.79
C VAL A 102 15.83 -2.31 -9.41
N SER A 103 15.46 -3.01 -8.33
CA SER A 103 14.07 -3.05 -7.85
C SER A 103 13.57 -1.66 -7.44
N THR A 104 14.34 -0.90 -6.65
CA THR A 104 13.94 0.44 -6.22
C THR A 104 13.90 1.42 -7.38
N THR A 105 14.82 1.31 -8.35
CA THR A 105 14.83 2.13 -9.57
C THR A 105 13.57 1.88 -10.39
N LEU A 106 13.17 0.62 -10.60
CA LEU A 106 11.94 0.29 -11.32
C LEU A 106 10.70 0.78 -10.56
N ILE A 107 10.60 0.46 -9.26
CA ILE A 107 9.44 0.86 -8.44
C ILE A 107 9.30 2.39 -8.41
N ARG A 108 10.37 3.11 -8.10
CA ARG A 108 10.34 4.58 -8.05
C ARG A 108 10.21 5.22 -9.43
N GLY A 109 10.74 4.58 -10.47
CA GLY A 109 10.61 5.04 -11.86
C GLY A 109 9.20 4.91 -12.42
N THR A 110 8.40 3.96 -11.94
CA THR A 110 6.97 3.85 -12.32
C THR A 110 6.07 4.86 -11.63
N ALA A 111 6.47 5.37 -10.46
CA ALA A 111 5.69 6.37 -9.71
C ALA A 111 5.34 7.63 -10.52
N PRO A 112 6.29 8.31 -11.21
CA PRO A 112 5.96 9.49 -12.01
C PRO A 112 5.02 9.17 -13.19
N LEU A 113 5.15 7.99 -13.80
CA LEU A 113 4.23 7.55 -14.86
C LEU A 113 2.82 7.38 -14.33
N GLY A 114 2.68 6.76 -13.15
CA GLY A 114 1.40 6.62 -12.45
C GLY A 114 0.79 7.97 -12.06
N SER A 115 1.60 8.93 -11.58
CA SER A 115 1.09 10.26 -11.23
C SER A 115 0.64 11.06 -12.45
N LEU A 116 1.36 10.97 -13.57
CA LEU A 116 0.97 11.62 -14.82
C LEU A 116 -0.33 11.01 -15.36
N ALA A 117 -0.40 9.67 -15.44
CA ALA A 117 -1.61 8.99 -15.92
C ALA A 117 -2.82 9.27 -15.02
N GLY A 118 -2.65 9.24 -13.70
CA GLY A 118 -3.71 9.56 -12.74
C GLY A 118 -4.15 11.02 -12.79
N GLY A 119 -3.21 11.94 -12.96
CA GLY A 119 -3.49 13.37 -13.11
C GLY A 119 -4.29 13.68 -14.37
N VAL A 120 -3.84 13.18 -15.52
CA VAL A 120 -4.57 13.31 -16.80
C VAL A 120 -5.96 12.68 -16.69
N LEU A 121 -6.07 11.49 -16.09
CA LEU A 121 -7.36 10.83 -15.90
C LEU A 121 -8.32 11.67 -15.03
N ALA A 122 -7.81 12.29 -13.96
CA ALA A 122 -8.58 13.17 -13.08
C ALA A 122 -9.04 14.45 -13.79
N GLU A 123 -8.24 14.97 -14.72
CA GLU A 123 -8.58 16.14 -15.53
C GLU A 123 -9.69 15.83 -16.56
N VAL A 124 -9.65 14.66 -17.22
CA VAL A 124 -10.60 14.33 -18.29
C VAL A 124 -11.92 13.70 -17.83
N THR A 125 -11.96 13.06 -16.65
CA THR A 125 -13.18 12.43 -16.13
C THR A 125 -13.72 13.14 -14.89
N SER A 126 -13.15 12.83 -13.73
CA SER A 126 -13.37 13.50 -12.45
C SER A 126 -12.48 12.87 -11.39
N MET A 127 -12.20 13.60 -10.32
CA MET A 127 -11.44 13.07 -9.18
C MET A 127 -12.04 11.77 -8.61
N ARG A 128 -13.38 11.67 -8.51
CA ARG A 128 -14.06 10.47 -8.00
C ARG A 128 -13.88 9.27 -8.94
N ALA A 129 -14.04 9.46 -10.25
CA ALA A 129 -13.84 8.40 -11.23
C ALA A 129 -12.39 7.87 -11.20
N THR A 130 -11.40 8.76 -11.11
CA THR A 130 -9.98 8.39 -10.98
C THR A 130 -9.73 7.55 -9.72
N LEU A 131 -10.30 7.95 -8.58
CA LEU A 131 -10.17 7.18 -7.33
C LEU A 131 -10.77 5.77 -7.45
N TYR A 132 -11.91 5.62 -8.16
CA TYR A 132 -12.47 4.30 -8.44
C TYR A 132 -11.56 3.47 -9.35
N VAL A 133 -11.05 4.05 -10.44
CA VAL A 133 -10.16 3.33 -11.37
C VAL A 133 -8.90 2.86 -10.65
N VAL A 134 -8.29 3.72 -9.83
CA VAL A 134 -7.11 3.38 -9.02
C VAL A 134 -7.44 2.31 -7.98
N GLY A 135 -8.55 2.45 -7.25
CA GLY A 135 -8.98 1.48 -6.25
C GLY A 135 -9.27 0.10 -6.86
N VAL A 136 -9.97 0.04 -7.99
CA VAL A 136 -10.23 -1.20 -8.73
C VAL A 136 -8.93 -1.80 -9.26
N GLY A 137 -8.04 -0.98 -9.84
CA GLY A 137 -6.74 -1.44 -10.31
C GLY A 137 -5.87 -2.05 -9.20
N LEU A 138 -5.91 -1.48 -8.00
CA LEU A 138 -5.23 -2.03 -6.83
C LEU A 138 -5.87 -3.34 -6.34
N VAL A 139 -7.21 -3.42 -6.32
CA VAL A 139 -7.91 -4.67 -5.96
C VAL A 139 -7.61 -5.77 -6.98
N LEU A 140 -7.58 -5.46 -8.27
CA LEU A 140 -7.20 -6.41 -9.32
C LEU A 140 -5.74 -6.86 -9.16
N SER A 141 -4.83 -5.92 -8.85
CA SER A 141 -3.42 -6.24 -8.58
C SER A 141 -3.29 -7.17 -7.38
N THR A 142 -4.04 -6.91 -6.30
CA THR A 142 -4.12 -7.79 -5.13
C THR A 142 -4.74 -9.15 -5.49
N ALA A 143 -5.78 -9.19 -6.33
CA ALA A 143 -6.40 -10.43 -6.78
C ALA A 143 -5.42 -11.29 -7.59
N ILE A 144 -4.60 -10.67 -8.46
CA ILE A 144 -3.53 -11.33 -9.20
C ILE A 144 -2.46 -11.87 -8.23
N LEU A 145 -2.07 -11.09 -7.21
CA LEU A 145 -1.15 -11.56 -6.16
C LEU A 145 -1.72 -12.75 -5.37
N LEU A 146 -3.02 -12.74 -5.05
CA LEU A 146 -3.71 -13.84 -4.38
C LEU A 146 -3.87 -15.08 -5.28
N ALA A 147 -3.94 -14.89 -6.60
CA ALA A 147 -3.94 -15.97 -7.60
C ALA A 147 -2.52 -16.52 -7.86
N SER A 148 -1.47 -15.77 -7.49
CA SER A 148 -0.08 -16.18 -7.63
C SER A 148 0.27 -17.35 -6.68
N PRO A 149 1.24 -18.22 -7.05
CA PRO A 149 1.69 -19.34 -6.21
C PRO A 149 2.13 -18.96 -4.80
N LEU A 150 2.43 -17.67 -4.57
CA LEU A 150 2.74 -17.09 -3.26
C LEU A 150 1.65 -17.32 -2.20
N ARG A 151 0.38 -17.54 -2.58
CA ARG A 151 -0.70 -17.85 -1.64
C ARG A 151 -0.53 -19.22 -0.96
N LYS A 152 0.15 -20.17 -1.59
CA LYS A 152 0.30 -21.55 -1.07
C LYS A 152 1.44 -21.68 -0.07
N LEU A 153 2.32 -20.69 0.01
CA LEU A 153 3.47 -20.70 0.91
C LEU A 153 3.09 -20.11 2.27
N ARG A 154 3.38 -20.82 3.36
CA ARG A 154 3.27 -20.30 4.73
C ARG A 154 4.48 -19.42 5.05
N ASP A 155 5.65 -19.95 4.73
CA ASP A 155 6.93 -19.26 4.85
C ASP A 155 7.51 -19.01 3.47
N LEU A 156 8.17 -17.87 3.35
CA LEU A 156 8.90 -17.52 2.14
C LEU A 156 10.09 -18.48 2.02
N PRO A 157 10.34 -19.10 0.86
CA PRO A 157 11.45 -20.04 0.71
C PRO A 157 12.78 -19.35 1.06
N GLY A 158 13.40 -19.87 2.12
CA GLY A 158 14.62 -19.38 2.75
C GLY A 158 14.89 -20.13 4.04
#